data_AF-A0A0E3LD81-F1
#
_entry.id   AF-A0A0E3LD81-F1
#
_cell.length_a   1.000
_cell.length_b   1.000
_cell.length_c   1.000
_cell.angle_alpha   90.00
_cell.angle_beta   90.00
_cell.angle_gamma   90.00
#
_symmetry.space_group_name_H-M   'P 1'
#
loop_
_entity.id
_entity.type
_entity.pdbx_description
1 polymer ?
#
loop_
_entity_poly.entity_id
_entity_poly.type
_entity_poly.pdbx_seq_one_letter_code
_entity_poly.pdbx_strand_id
1 'polypeptide(L)'
;MSREQDKEVPLVLHPDAFLERRFNIPVIGHPLILPELDEGELKEARVDIVESEKAFPIANGLIHTTGEIERKIPFEKGFPWAEAKVNGNWITYPFRDDQGLVIKLKGKGLVVISGCAHAGIINTVEYAKEIAGTDKVHAVLGGFHLTGRLFDPIIQPTIDEMKRIDPDLCPCTAQAGKQ
;
A
#
# COMPACT_ATOMS: atom_id res chain seq x y z
N MET A 1 30.13 -12.44 -26.85
CA MET A 1 28.92 -13.08 -26.29
C MET A 1 28.97 -12.89 -24.77
N SER A 2 28.48 -11.76 -24.27
CA SER A 2 28.42 -11.47 -22.84
C SER A 2 27.09 -11.99 -22.30
N ARG A 3 27.10 -13.18 -21.67
CA ARG A 3 25.92 -13.74 -21.01
C ARG A 3 25.72 -13.04 -19.66
N GLU A 4 24.49 -12.53 -19.51
CA GLU A 4 23.73 -12.21 -18.29
C GLU A 4 24.52 -11.67 -17.09
N GLN A 5 24.46 -10.35 -16.90
CA GLN A 5 24.72 -9.75 -15.59
C GLN A 5 23.70 -10.29 -14.60
N ASP A 6 24.17 -10.93 -13.53
CA ASP A 6 23.49 -11.09 -12.24
C ASP A 6 22.97 -9.72 -11.77
N LYS A 7 21.80 -9.30 -12.27
CA LYS A 7 21.12 -8.12 -11.75
C LYS A 7 20.24 -8.59 -10.61
N GLU A 8 20.75 -8.45 -9.40
CA GLU A 8 19.94 -8.50 -8.19
C GLU A 8 18.71 -7.59 -8.41
N VAL A 9 17.52 -8.16 -8.23
CA VAL A 9 16.27 -7.40 -8.38
C VAL A 9 16.07 -6.63 -7.08
N PRO A 10 16.03 -5.29 -7.12
CA PRO A 10 15.87 -4.52 -5.90
C PRO A 10 14.47 -4.74 -5.31
N LEU A 11 14.42 -5.10 -4.03
CA LEU A 11 13.19 -5.15 -3.24
C LEU A 11 13.10 -3.87 -2.43
N VAL A 12 12.22 -2.96 -2.87
CA VAL A 12 11.96 -1.71 -2.17
C VAL A 12 10.83 -1.91 -1.15
N LEU A 13 11.12 -1.68 0.13
CA LEU A 13 10.16 -1.87 1.22
C LEU A 13 10.29 -0.78 2.28
N HIS A 14 9.24 -0.60 3.08
CA HIS A 14 9.32 0.23 4.28
C HIS A 14 10.07 -0.55 5.37
N PRO A 15 10.95 0.09 6.18
CA PRO A 15 11.63 -0.56 7.32
C PRO A 15 10.70 -1.36 8.27
N ASP A 16 9.44 -0.94 8.40
CA ASP A 16 8.49 -1.57 9.30
C ASP A 16 7.98 -2.93 8.76
N ALA A 17 8.28 -3.30 7.50
CA ALA A 17 7.91 -4.57 6.89
C ALA A 17 8.43 -5.80 7.67
N PHE A 18 9.53 -5.62 8.43
CA PHE A 18 10.15 -6.65 9.26
C PHE A 18 9.57 -6.73 10.68
N LEU A 19 8.62 -5.86 11.05
CA LEU A 19 8.02 -5.89 12.38
C LEU A 19 7.15 -7.14 12.56
N GLU A 20 7.32 -7.80 13.71
CA GLU A 20 6.38 -8.80 14.22
C GLU A 20 5.00 -8.15 14.42
N ARG A 21 3.96 -8.78 13.83
CA ARG A 21 2.60 -8.22 13.75
C ARG A 21 1.54 -9.20 14.20
N ARG A 22 0.43 -8.66 14.68
CA ARG A 22 -0.74 -9.46 15.03
C ARG A 22 -2.04 -8.70 14.83
N PHE A 23 -3.13 -9.45 14.74
CA PHE A 23 -4.47 -8.94 14.93
C PHE A 23 -4.98 -9.25 16.33
N ASN A 24 -5.38 -8.22 17.06
CA ASN A 24 -5.95 -8.32 18.41
C ASN A 24 -7.44 -8.00 18.38
N ILE A 25 -8.23 -8.86 17.74
CA ILE A 25 -9.66 -8.63 17.50
C ILE A 25 -10.47 -9.13 18.72
N PRO A 26 -11.24 -8.26 19.41
CA PRO A 26 -11.92 -8.61 20.66
C PRO A 26 -12.81 -9.86 20.59
N VAL A 27 -13.49 -10.08 19.45
CA VAL A 27 -14.42 -11.21 19.27
C VAL A 27 -13.70 -12.57 19.13
N ILE A 28 -12.43 -12.58 18.73
CA ILE A 28 -11.64 -13.82 18.54
C ILE A 28 -11.10 -14.33 19.89
N GLY A 29 -10.97 -13.44 20.87
CA GLY A 29 -10.57 -13.78 22.25
C GLY A 29 -9.09 -14.16 22.42
N HIS A 30 -8.31 -14.19 21.34
CA HIS A 30 -6.86 -14.36 21.35
C HIS A 30 -6.21 -13.65 20.15
N PRO A 31 -4.93 -13.21 20.25
CA PRO A 31 -4.26 -12.58 19.13
C PRO A 31 -3.92 -13.56 18.01
N LEU A 32 -4.06 -13.12 16.76
CA LEU A 32 -3.64 -13.84 15.57
C LEU A 32 -2.31 -13.28 15.06
N ILE A 33 -1.25 -14.06 15.11
CA ILE A 33 0.07 -13.66 14.60
C ILE A 33 0.06 -13.65 13.07
N LEU A 34 0.60 -12.59 12.47
CA LEU A 34 0.75 -12.48 11.02
C LEU A 34 2.11 -13.03 10.59
N PRO A 35 2.23 -13.55 9.35
CA PRO A 35 3.53 -13.92 8.80
C PRO A 35 4.49 -12.74 8.81
N GLU A 36 5.74 -13.02 9.15
CA GLU A 36 6.83 -12.05 9.14
C GLU A 36 7.65 -12.21 7.87
N LEU A 37 8.24 -11.10 7.41
CA LEU A 37 9.27 -11.12 6.40
C LEU A 37 10.61 -11.37 7.09
N ASP A 38 11.34 -12.40 6.67
CA ASP A 38 12.64 -12.72 7.25
C ASP A 38 13.77 -12.07 6.41
N GLU A 39 14.51 -11.15 7.02
CA GLU A 39 15.62 -10.47 6.35
C GLU A 39 16.78 -11.43 6.00
N GLY A 40 16.97 -12.49 6.79
CA GLY A 40 17.94 -13.56 6.53
C GLY A 40 17.57 -14.37 5.29
N GLU A 41 16.31 -14.76 5.12
CA GLU A 41 15.82 -15.45 3.92
C GLU A 41 16.02 -14.60 2.65
N LEU A 42 15.78 -13.29 2.74
CA LEU A 42 16.00 -12.36 1.63
C LEU A 42 17.50 -12.22 1.27
N LYS A 43 18.38 -12.18 2.28
CA LYS A 43 19.84 -12.14 2.08
C LYS A 43 20.36 -13.44 1.46
N GLU A 44 19.86 -14.59 1.91
CA GLU A 44 20.19 -15.90 1.32
C GLU A 44 19.74 -15.99 -0.15
N ALA A 45 18.59 -15.39 -0.47
CA ALA A 45 18.07 -15.29 -1.83
C ALA A 45 18.79 -14.26 -2.72
N ARG A 46 19.81 -13.54 -2.21
CA ARG A 46 20.56 -12.49 -2.92
C ARG A 46 19.66 -11.37 -3.46
N VAL A 47 18.69 -10.96 -2.64
CA VAL A 47 17.83 -9.80 -2.92
C VAL A 47 18.55 -8.53 -2.46
N ASP A 48 18.60 -7.52 -3.33
CA ASP A 48 19.07 -6.18 -2.97
C ASP A 48 17.94 -5.43 -2.24
N ILE A 49 18.01 -5.40 -0.90
CA ILE A 49 16.99 -4.78 -0.06
C ILE A 49 17.21 -3.27 -0.02
N VAL A 50 16.19 -2.51 -0.41
CA VAL A 50 16.19 -1.06 -0.35
C VAL A 50 15.08 -0.60 0.60
N GLU A 51 15.46 -0.15 1.78
CA GLU A 51 14.52 0.37 2.77
C GLU A 51 14.23 1.84 2.53
N SER A 52 12.94 2.21 2.41
CA SER A 52 12.52 3.60 2.27
C SER A 52 11.14 3.85 2.89
N GLU A 53 11.08 4.84 3.78
CA GLU A 53 9.81 5.39 4.31
C GLU A 53 9.15 6.37 3.33
N LYS A 54 9.89 6.85 2.32
CA LYS A 54 9.44 7.87 1.36
C LYS A 54 9.32 7.29 -0.04
N ALA A 55 8.73 8.08 -0.93
CA ALA A 55 8.64 7.73 -2.33
C ALA A 55 10.03 7.45 -2.91
N PHE A 56 10.19 6.27 -3.53
CA PHE A 56 11.46 5.82 -4.05
C PHE A 56 11.37 5.51 -5.55
N PRO A 57 12.23 6.09 -6.41
CA PRO A 57 12.20 5.84 -7.83
C PRO A 57 12.80 4.47 -8.18
N ILE A 58 12.09 3.70 -9.00
CA ILE A 58 12.58 2.47 -9.63
C ILE A 58 12.48 2.58 -11.16
N ALA A 59 13.10 1.63 -11.87
CA ALA A 59 13.09 1.61 -13.34
C ALA A 59 13.51 2.96 -13.98
N ASN A 60 14.65 3.51 -13.54
CA ASN A 60 15.17 4.81 -13.98
C ASN A 60 14.19 5.98 -13.74
N GLY A 61 13.39 5.92 -12.66
CA GLY A 61 12.45 6.97 -12.28
C GLY A 61 11.12 6.93 -13.04
N LEU A 62 10.85 5.88 -13.83
CA LEU A 62 9.57 5.71 -14.52
C LEU A 62 8.44 5.29 -13.57
N ILE A 63 8.80 4.60 -12.49
CA ILE A 63 7.87 4.11 -11.48
C ILE A 63 8.39 4.59 -10.12
N HIS A 64 7.49 5.01 -9.24
CA HIS A 64 7.82 5.31 -7.86
C HIS A 64 7.05 4.37 -6.94
N THR A 65 7.69 3.83 -5.92
CA THR A 65 6.95 3.38 -4.74
C THR A 65 6.48 4.61 -3.97
N THR A 66 5.41 4.48 -3.18
CA THR A 66 4.97 5.59 -2.32
C THR A 66 5.82 5.73 -1.06
N GLY A 67 6.35 4.63 -0.52
CA GLY A 67 6.73 4.60 0.91
C GLY A 67 5.49 4.68 1.80
N GLU A 68 5.63 5.24 3.01
CA GLU A 68 4.51 5.46 3.92
C GLU A 68 3.50 6.45 3.31
N ILE A 69 2.26 5.99 3.17
CA ILE A 69 1.16 6.79 2.65
C ILE A 69 0.61 7.68 3.76
N GLU A 70 0.59 9.00 3.52
CA GLU A 70 0.02 9.96 4.45
C GLU A 70 -1.50 9.80 4.56
N ARG A 71 -2.03 9.69 5.79
CA ARG A 71 -3.47 9.51 6.03
C ARG A 71 -4.17 10.84 6.28
N LYS A 72 -4.67 11.48 5.22
CA LYS A 72 -5.42 12.76 5.28
C LYS A 72 -6.92 12.57 5.25
N ILE A 73 -7.40 11.47 4.67
CA ILE A 73 -8.82 11.20 4.45
C ILE A 73 -9.47 10.69 5.75
N PRO A 74 -10.42 11.44 6.35
CA PRO A 74 -10.91 11.16 7.70
C PRO A 74 -11.61 9.79 7.86
N PHE A 75 -12.16 9.23 6.78
CA PHE A 75 -12.83 7.93 6.82
C PHE A 75 -11.89 6.74 6.56
N GLU A 76 -10.69 6.96 6.03
CA GLU A 76 -9.70 5.91 5.77
C GLU A 76 -8.67 5.84 6.90
N LYS A 77 -9.06 5.19 8.00
CA LYS A 77 -8.26 5.12 9.24
C LYS A 77 -7.41 3.85 9.38
N GLY A 78 -7.52 2.93 8.43
CA GLY A 78 -6.91 1.60 8.50
C GLY A 78 -7.64 0.64 9.44
N PHE A 79 -6.94 -0.41 9.88
CA PHE A 79 -7.51 -1.47 10.70
C PHE A 79 -7.21 -1.25 12.19
N PRO A 80 -8.23 -1.01 13.04
CA PRO A 80 -8.02 -0.58 14.43
C PRO A 80 -7.44 -1.66 15.35
N TRP A 81 -7.49 -2.94 14.93
CA TRP A 81 -6.99 -4.08 15.69
C TRP A 81 -5.67 -4.62 15.16
N ALA A 82 -5.04 -3.93 14.21
CA ALA A 82 -3.67 -4.22 13.80
C ALA A 82 -2.69 -3.69 14.85
N GLU A 83 -1.80 -4.57 15.31
CA GLU A 83 -0.74 -4.24 16.24
C GLU A 83 0.61 -4.71 15.68
N ALA A 84 1.67 -3.96 15.99
CA ALA A 84 3.04 -4.34 15.72
C ALA A 84 3.86 -4.22 17.00
N LYS A 85 4.90 -5.05 17.10
CA LYS A 85 5.80 -5.06 18.24
C LYS A 85 6.95 -4.08 17.99
N VAL A 86 6.95 -2.97 18.72
CA VAL A 86 7.97 -1.93 18.64
C VAL A 86 8.65 -1.78 20.00
N ASN A 87 9.98 -1.89 20.03
CA ASN A 87 10.76 -1.85 21.28
C ASN A 87 10.25 -2.85 22.34
N GLY A 88 9.86 -4.05 21.90
CA GLY A 88 9.33 -5.11 22.76
C GLY A 88 7.87 -4.95 23.20
N ASN A 89 7.21 -3.85 22.85
CA ASN A 89 5.83 -3.56 23.23
C ASN A 89 4.88 -3.64 22.03
N TRP A 90 3.71 -4.21 22.24
CA TRP A 90 2.63 -4.20 21.25
C TRP A 90 1.96 -2.83 21.24
N ILE A 91 1.96 -2.18 20.08
CA ILE A 91 1.29 -0.89 19.86
C ILE A 91 0.31 -1.01 18.69
N THR A 92 -0.75 -0.20 18.69
CA THR A 92 -1.62 -0.07 17.52
C THR A 92 -0.80 0.37 16.32
N TYR A 93 -0.88 -0.40 15.25
CA TYR A 93 -0.07 -0.25 14.05
C TYR A 93 -0.96 -0.27 12.81
N PRO A 94 -1.28 0.91 12.24
CA PRO A 94 -2.25 1.01 11.15
C PRO A 94 -1.69 0.60 9.77
N PHE A 95 -0.65 -0.24 9.68
CA PHE A 95 0.08 -0.58 8.45
C PHE A 95 0.77 0.63 7.81
N ARG A 96 1.81 1.17 8.46
CA ARG A 96 2.63 2.27 7.90
C ARG A 96 3.44 1.83 6.68
N ASP A 97 3.73 0.54 6.60
CA ASP A 97 4.42 -0.10 5.49
C ASP A 97 3.55 -0.34 4.25
N ASP A 98 2.24 -0.07 4.32
CA ASP A 98 1.38 -0.13 3.15
C ASP A 98 1.83 0.90 2.13
N GLN A 99 2.22 0.41 0.95
CA GLN A 99 2.74 1.23 -0.13
C GLN A 99 2.10 0.83 -1.46
N GLY A 100 2.02 1.80 -2.37
CA GLY A 100 1.57 1.62 -3.74
C GLY A 100 2.68 1.90 -4.76
N LEU A 101 2.36 1.68 -6.03
CA LEU A 101 3.17 2.13 -7.16
C LEU A 101 2.49 3.30 -7.87
N VAL A 102 3.30 4.26 -8.28
CA VAL A 102 2.88 5.46 -9.00
C VAL A 102 3.63 5.55 -10.32
N ILE A 103 2.88 5.64 -11.42
CA ILE A 103 3.42 5.71 -12.79
C ILE A 103 2.81 6.92 -13.49
N LYS A 104 3.65 7.87 -13.89
CA LYS A 104 3.22 9.07 -14.63
C LYS A 104 3.28 8.82 -16.14
N LEU A 105 2.13 8.65 -16.77
CA LEU A 105 2.02 8.47 -18.20
C LEU A 105 2.02 9.81 -18.94
N LYS A 106 2.95 9.97 -19.89
CA LYS A 106 3.07 11.19 -20.70
C LYS A 106 1.75 11.53 -21.39
N GLY A 107 1.19 12.69 -21.06
CA GLY A 107 -0.07 13.20 -21.62
C GLY A 107 -1.36 12.53 -21.13
N LYS A 108 -1.27 11.49 -20.30
CA LYS A 108 -2.44 10.73 -19.83
C LYS A 108 -2.75 10.91 -18.34
N GLY A 109 -1.75 11.18 -17.51
CA GLY A 109 -1.93 11.29 -16.05
C GLY A 109 -1.33 10.10 -15.31
N LEU A 110 -1.84 9.80 -14.12
CA LEU A 110 -1.28 8.80 -13.21
C LEU A 110 -1.94 7.44 -13.33
N VAL A 111 -1.13 6.39 -13.30
CA VAL A 111 -1.59 5.04 -12.92
C VAL A 111 -1.13 4.80 -11.49
N VAL A 112 -2.09 4.57 -10.61
CA VAL A 112 -1.87 4.24 -9.20
C VAL A 112 -2.19 2.76 -9.01
N ILE A 113 -1.27 2.01 -8.43
CA ILE A 113 -1.44 0.57 -8.17
C ILE A 113 -1.32 0.34 -6.67
N SER A 114 -2.37 -0.18 -6.06
CA SER A 114 -2.37 -0.61 -4.65
C SER A 114 -2.25 -2.13 -4.54
N GLY A 115 -1.66 -2.59 -3.43
CA GLY A 115 -1.80 -3.98 -3.00
C GLY A 115 -3.20 -4.22 -2.43
N CYS A 116 -3.34 -4.12 -1.10
CA CYS A 116 -4.64 -4.16 -0.44
C CYS A 116 -5.18 -2.76 -0.09
N ALA A 117 -4.34 -1.72 0.02
CA ALA A 117 -4.71 -0.36 0.45
C ALA A 117 -5.22 -0.29 1.90
N HIS A 118 -4.44 -0.82 2.85
CA HIS A 118 -4.71 -0.66 4.29
C HIS A 118 -4.63 0.80 4.75
N ALA A 119 -3.80 1.63 4.10
CA ALA A 119 -3.76 3.07 4.32
C ALA A 119 -4.99 3.79 3.73
N GLY A 120 -5.79 3.11 2.91
CA GLY A 120 -6.93 3.66 2.19
C GLY A 120 -6.59 4.02 0.74
N ILE A 121 -7.49 3.69 -0.18
CA ILE A 121 -7.23 3.90 -1.61
C ILE A 121 -7.28 5.39 -1.96
N ILE A 122 -8.12 6.19 -1.32
CA ILE A 122 -8.19 7.63 -1.58
C ILE A 122 -6.93 8.33 -1.05
N ASN A 123 -6.47 8.00 0.17
CA ASN A 123 -5.18 8.42 0.71
C ASN A 123 -4.03 8.08 -0.27
N THR A 124 -4.03 6.86 -0.80
CA THR A 124 -3.01 6.40 -1.76
C THR A 124 -3.01 7.26 -3.03
N VAL A 125 -4.18 7.55 -3.59
CA VAL A 125 -4.30 8.34 -4.82
C VAL A 125 -3.93 9.80 -4.58
N GLU A 126 -4.38 10.41 -3.49
CA GLU A 126 -4.02 11.80 -3.15
C GLU A 126 -2.51 11.93 -2.93
N TYR A 127 -1.90 11.00 -2.22
CA TYR A 127 -0.44 10.99 -2.03
C TYR A 127 0.31 10.76 -3.35
N ALA A 128 -0.22 9.92 -4.24
CA ALA A 128 0.34 9.72 -5.58
C ALA A 128 0.32 10.99 -6.44
N LYS A 129 -0.74 11.82 -6.32
CA LYS A 129 -0.82 13.14 -6.98
C LYS A 129 0.29 14.07 -6.49
N GLU A 130 0.55 14.08 -5.18
CA GLU A 130 1.63 14.86 -4.57
C GLU A 130 3.01 14.44 -5.08
N ILE A 131 3.29 13.12 -5.07
CA ILE A 131 4.56 12.56 -5.57
C ILE A 131 4.80 12.96 -7.03
N ALA A 132 3.77 12.84 -7.87
CA ALA A 132 3.91 13.03 -9.31
C ALA A 132 3.66 14.48 -9.79
N GLY A 133 3.21 15.37 -8.89
CA GLY A 133 2.89 16.76 -9.18
C GLY A 133 1.82 16.93 -10.26
N THR A 134 0.76 16.13 -10.21
CA THR A 134 -0.38 16.24 -11.15
C THR A 134 -1.65 15.66 -10.57
N ASP A 135 -2.78 16.35 -10.80
CA ASP A 135 -4.09 15.89 -10.31
C ASP A 135 -4.79 14.91 -11.27
N LYS A 136 -4.29 14.76 -12.50
CA LYS A 136 -4.91 13.90 -13.51
C LYS A 136 -4.60 12.43 -13.23
N VAL A 137 -5.62 11.65 -12.90
CA VAL A 137 -5.51 10.20 -12.71
C VAL A 137 -6.06 9.50 -13.94
N HIS A 138 -5.25 8.65 -14.55
CA HIS A 138 -5.65 7.81 -15.68
C HIS A 138 -6.26 6.49 -15.19
N ALA A 139 -5.64 5.84 -14.21
CA ALA A 139 -6.12 4.58 -13.69
C ALA A 139 -5.80 4.37 -12.21
N VAL A 140 -6.70 3.66 -11.53
CA VAL A 140 -6.49 3.14 -10.16
C VAL A 140 -6.72 1.64 -10.19
N LEU A 141 -5.70 0.86 -9.81
CA LEU A 141 -5.65 -0.60 -9.93
C LEU A 141 -5.35 -1.23 -8.58
N GLY A 142 -6.00 -2.35 -8.24
CA GLY A 142 -5.62 -3.17 -7.08
C GLY A 142 -6.75 -3.45 -6.09
N GLY A 143 -6.39 -3.82 -4.87
CA GLY A 143 -7.31 -4.01 -3.75
C GLY A 143 -7.56 -2.70 -3.00
N PHE A 144 -8.81 -2.49 -2.54
CA PHE A 144 -9.22 -1.28 -1.80
C PHE A 144 -9.51 -1.55 -0.32
N HIS A 145 -9.33 -2.79 0.14
CA HIS A 145 -9.61 -3.25 1.51
C HIS A 145 -11.02 -2.94 2.05
N LEU A 146 -12.04 -2.89 1.17
CA LEU A 146 -13.40 -2.50 1.57
C LEU A 146 -14.30 -3.68 2.01
N THR A 147 -13.72 -4.85 2.32
CA THR A 147 -14.50 -6.06 2.60
C THR A 147 -14.85 -6.23 4.08
N GLY A 148 -16.12 -6.43 4.38
CA GLY A 148 -16.61 -6.80 5.71
C GLY A 148 -17.27 -5.64 6.46
N ARG A 149 -18.14 -5.97 7.42
CA ARG A 149 -19.03 -5.02 8.12
C ARG A 149 -18.33 -3.80 8.75
N LEU A 150 -17.06 -3.94 9.09
CA LEU A 150 -16.26 -2.84 9.64
C LEU A 150 -16.10 -1.69 8.63
N PHE A 151 -16.05 -2.01 7.34
CA PHE A 151 -15.79 -1.06 6.27
C PHE A 151 -17.05 -0.63 5.51
N ASP A 152 -18.21 -1.23 5.78
CA ASP A 152 -19.50 -0.82 5.17
C ASP A 152 -19.73 0.71 5.22
N PRO A 153 -19.44 1.43 6.33
CA PRO A 153 -19.66 2.87 6.39
C PRO A 153 -18.77 3.70 5.46
N ILE A 154 -17.62 3.15 5.02
CA ILE A 154 -16.64 3.87 4.21
C ILE A 154 -16.78 3.58 2.72
N ILE A 155 -17.55 2.55 2.33
CA ILE A 155 -17.76 2.18 0.91
C ILE A 155 -18.32 3.36 0.12
N GLN A 156 -19.42 3.96 0.59
CA GLN A 156 -20.07 5.05 -0.15
C GLN A 156 -19.18 6.31 -0.24
N PRO A 157 -18.55 6.80 0.86
CA PRO A 157 -17.54 7.86 0.78
C PRO A 157 -16.40 7.57 -0.20
N THR A 158 -15.86 6.33 -0.21
CA THR A 158 -14.81 5.95 -1.16
C THR A 158 -15.31 5.99 -2.61
N ILE A 159 -16.53 5.53 -2.88
CA ILE A 159 -17.14 5.62 -4.23
C ILE A 159 -17.29 7.08 -4.66
N ASP A 160 -17.77 7.94 -3.76
CA ASP A 160 -18.02 9.34 -4.06
C ASP A 160 -16.70 10.08 -4.35
N GLU A 161 -15.66 9.86 -3.55
CA GLU A 161 -14.34 10.42 -3.82
C GLU A 161 -13.68 9.84 -5.08
N MET A 162 -13.82 8.54 -5.34
CA MET A 162 -13.32 7.93 -6.58
C MET A 162 -13.99 8.53 -7.83
N LYS A 163 -15.30 8.84 -7.75
CA LYS A 163 -16.02 9.57 -8.83
C LYS A 163 -15.52 11.00 -9.00
N ARG A 164 -15.07 11.67 -7.92
CA ARG A 164 -14.48 13.00 -8.00
C ARG A 164 -13.07 12.99 -8.59
N ILE A 165 -12.31 11.94 -8.30
CA ILE A 165 -11.00 11.69 -8.91
C ILE A 165 -11.15 11.44 -10.42
N ASP A 166 -12.27 10.82 -10.82
CA ASP A 166 -12.66 10.59 -12.22
C ASP A 166 -11.56 9.89 -13.07
N PRO A 167 -11.05 8.72 -12.65
CA PRO A 167 -10.07 7.99 -13.44
C PRO A 167 -10.72 7.36 -14.68
N ASP A 168 -9.99 7.30 -15.79
CA ASP A 168 -10.46 6.61 -17.01
C ASP A 168 -10.72 5.11 -16.76
N LEU A 169 -9.98 4.50 -15.83
CA LEU A 169 -10.07 3.08 -15.48
C LEU A 169 -9.98 2.87 -13.95
N CYS A 170 -10.89 2.06 -13.40
CA CYS A 170 -10.85 1.65 -11.99
C CYS A 170 -11.11 0.12 -11.79
N PRO A 171 -10.21 -0.78 -12.24
CA PRO A 171 -10.30 -2.20 -11.96
C PRO A 171 -9.86 -2.53 -10.53
N CYS A 172 -10.80 -2.99 -9.71
CA CYS A 172 -10.53 -3.36 -8.32
C CYS A 172 -10.84 -4.84 -8.04
N THR A 173 -9.94 -5.53 -7.32
CA THR A 173 -10.03 -6.98 -7.02
C THR A 173 -10.70 -7.30 -5.69
N ALA A 174 -10.87 -6.32 -4.80
CA ALA A 174 -11.52 -6.48 -3.50
C ALA A 174 -12.74 -5.54 -3.39
N GLN A 175 -13.86 -5.92 -4.01
CA GLN A 175 -15.15 -5.23 -3.82
C GLN A 175 -15.99 -5.95 -2.77
N ALA A 176 -16.45 -5.20 -1.74
CA ALA A 176 -17.74 -5.44 -1.14
C ALA A 176 -18.79 -4.70 -1.96
N GLY A 177 -19.75 -5.46 -2.50
CA GLY A 177 -20.77 -4.94 -3.40
C GLY A 177 -21.10 -5.99 -4.45
N LYS A 178 -21.96 -6.94 -4.10
CA LYS A 178 -22.68 -7.69 -5.12
C LYS A 178 -23.45 -6.66 -5.96
N GLN A 179 -23.33 -6.82 -7.28
CA GLN A 179 -24.18 -6.21 -8.30
C GLN A 179 -25.65 -6.25 -7.93
#